data_AF-A0A9Q9DWR5-F1
#
_entry.id   AF-A0A9Q9DWR5-F1
#
_cell.length_a   1.000
_cell.length_b   1.000
_cell.length_c   1.000
_cell.angle_alpha   90.00
_cell.angle_beta   90.00
_cell.angle_gamma   90.00
#
_symmetry.space_group_name_H-M   'P 1'
#
loop_
_entity.id
_entity.type
_entity.pdbx_description
1 polymer ?
#
loop_
_entity_poly.entity_id
_entity_poly.type
_entity_poly.pdbx_seq_one_letter_code
_entity_poly.pdbx_strand_id
1 'polypeptide(L)'
;MFTTHFTSVCINPVLYLPWLLGQCLRHGVQVKRASLNHILDAVKLHHTGLTADVVINCTGLGAAQLDGVRDTTVVPVRGQTILVNSDPGCMIGVSGSDEGTEELTYVMKRAGGGGTVLGGSYHRALDKSEADPDLAARILRRCVSYCPQLTQKLQEQGTLDFLSHRIGFRPCRTAGPRVEQERLGNINIVHNYGHGGFGYQTSYACAYDVAKMVHAMAASTPLAKL
;
A
#
# COMPACT_ATOMS: atom_id res chain seq x y z
N MET A 1 -15.15 -27.67 3.66
CA MET A 1 -14.34 -26.44 3.65
C MET A 1 -12.98 -26.79 4.24
N PHE A 2 -11.89 -26.55 3.51
CA PHE A 2 -10.53 -26.79 4.02
C PHE A 2 -9.99 -25.47 4.58
N THR A 3 -9.32 -25.52 5.73
CA THR A 3 -8.73 -24.34 6.37
C THR A 3 -7.29 -24.64 6.78
N THR A 4 -6.46 -23.60 6.81
CA THR A 4 -5.08 -23.65 7.28
C THR A 4 -4.88 -22.56 8.31
N HIS A 5 -4.13 -22.87 9.37
CA HIS A 5 -3.82 -21.92 10.44
C HIS A 5 -2.31 -21.77 10.57
N PHE A 6 -1.84 -20.53 10.69
CA PHE A 6 -0.44 -20.20 10.85
C PHE A 6 -0.30 -18.83 11.49
N THR A 7 0.87 -18.55 12.06
CA THR A 7 1.22 -17.23 12.58
C THR A 7 1.76 -16.35 11.46
N SER A 8 1.26 -15.12 11.38
CA SER A 8 1.72 -14.09 10.46
C SER A 8 1.81 -12.75 11.19
N VAL A 9 1.98 -11.65 10.47
CA VAL A 9 2.13 -10.29 11.02
C VAL A 9 0.97 -9.40 10.60
N CYS A 10 0.54 -8.50 11.49
CA CYS A 10 -0.35 -7.39 11.15
C CYS A 10 0.33 -6.06 11.44
N ILE A 11 0.69 -5.34 10.37
CA ILE A 11 1.33 -4.02 10.47
C ILE A 11 0.26 -2.98 10.77
N ASN A 12 0.57 -2.02 11.65
CA ASN A 12 -0.20 -0.79 11.80
C ASN A 12 0.40 0.31 10.91
N PRO A 13 -0.19 0.66 9.75
CA PRO A 13 0.36 1.66 8.84
C PRO A 13 0.54 3.05 9.47
N VAL A 14 -0.33 3.40 10.42
CA VAL A 14 -0.33 4.72 11.09
C VAL A 14 0.91 4.89 11.97
N LEU A 15 1.47 3.79 12.48
CA LEU A 15 2.72 3.81 13.25
C LEU A 15 3.94 3.47 12.39
N TYR A 16 3.79 2.51 11.48
CA TYR A 16 4.89 1.96 10.70
C TYR A 16 5.46 2.95 9.68
N LEU A 17 4.62 3.73 9.00
CA LEU A 17 5.10 4.70 8.02
C LEU A 17 5.87 5.87 8.67
N PRO A 18 5.39 6.50 9.76
CA PRO A 18 6.20 7.47 10.51
C PRO A 18 7.47 6.86 11.11
N TRP A 19 7.43 5.59 11.54
CA TRP A 19 8.62 4.89 12.02
C TRP A 19 9.68 4.76 10.90
N LEU A 20 9.29 4.34 9.70
CA LEU A 20 10.18 4.27 8.52
C LEU A 20 10.76 5.64 8.17
N LEU A 21 9.93 6.68 8.15
CA LEU A 21 10.38 8.05 7.95
C LEU A 21 11.43 8.45 9.00
N GLY A 22 11.16 8.13 10.29
CA GLY A 22 12.11 8.33 11.37
C GLY A 22 13.43 7.57 11.17
N GLN A 23 13.40 6.34 10.63
CA GLN A 23 14.61 5.62 10.26
C GLN A 23 15.41 6.39 9.20
N CYS A 24 14.77 6.80 8.11
CA CYS A 24 15.40 7.55 7.03
C CYS A 24 16.04 8.86 7.54
N LEU A 25 15.30 9.64 8.34
CA LEU A 25 15.80 10.90 8.91
C LEU A 25 17.03 10.67 9.80
N ARG A 26 17.07 9.60 10.60
CA ARG A 26 18.24 9.25 11.42
C ARG A 26 19.48 8.91 10.59
N HIS A 27 19.28 8.43 9.36
CA HIS A 27 20.34 8.18 8.39
C HIS A 27 20.63 9.38 7.47
N GLY A 28 20.12 10.58 7.81
CA GLY A 28 20.44 11.82 7.10
C GLY A 28 19.61 12.09 5.84
N VAL A 29 18.62 11.23 5.52
CA VAL A 29 17.73 11.45 4.37
C VAL A 29 17.00 12.77 4.52
N GLN A 30 17.05 13.60 3.47
CA GLN A 30 16.33 14.86 3.41
C GLN A 30 14.96 14.67 2.76
N VAL A 31 13.91 15.25 3.35
CA VAL A 31 12.53 15.07 2.91
C VAL A 31 11.97 16.40 2.41
N LYS A 32 11.50 16.41 1.17
CA LYS A 32 10.92 17.59 0.52
C LYS A 32 9.54 17.24 -0.03
N ARG A 33 8.56 18.10 0.25
CA ARG A 33 7.25 18.04 -0.42
C ARG A 33 7.38 18.67 -1.79
N ALA A 34 6.97 17.95 -2.82
CA ALA A 34 6.95 18.42 -4.20
C ALA A 34 5.86 17.70 -4.99
N SER A 35 5.37 18.36 -6.03
CA SER A 35 4.52 17.77 -7.07
C SER A 35 5.28 17.85 -8.39
N LEU A 36 5.31 16.75 -9.13
CA LEU A 36 6.09 16.62 -10.37
C LEU A 36 5.14 16.37 -11.53
N ASN A 37 5.41 17.00 -12.67
CA ASN A 37 4.68 16.71 -13.91
C ASN A 37 5.45 15.67 -14.73
N HIS A 38 6.79 15.72 -14.69
CA HIS A 38 7.68 14.80 -15.39
C HIS A 38 8.66 14.12 -14.41
N ILE A 39 9.03 12.86 -14.66
CA ILE A 39 9.95 12.11 -13.79
C ILE A 39 11.32 12.81 -13.61
N LEU A 40 11.82 13.42 -14.69
CA LEU A 40 13.06 14.20 -14.68
C LEU A 40 13.00 15.49 -13.85
N ASP A 41 11.81 15.96 -13.44
CA ASP A 41 11.71 17.09 -12.50
C ASP A 41 12.35 16.75 -11.15
N ALA A 42 12.29 15.46 -10.75
CA ALA A 42 12.89 14.97 -9.51
C ALA A 42 14.41 15.20 -9.43
N VAL A 43 15.09 15.17 -10.58
CA VAL A 43 16.55 15.30 -10.68
C VAL A 43 17.05 16.62 -10.11
N LYS A 44 16.25 17.69 -10.23
CA LYS A 44 16.58 19.04 -9.77
C LYS A 44 16.23 19.28 -8.30
N LEU A 45 15.64 18.30 -7.63
CA LEU A 45 15.15 18.42 -6.25
C LEU A 45 16.11 17.85 -5.20
N HIS A 46 17.28 17.37 -5.62
CA HIS A 46 18.27 16.87 -4.68
C HIS A 46 18.68 17.95 -3.68
N HIS A 47 18.81 17.57 -2.41
CA HIS A 47 19.01 18.51 -1.31
C HIS A 47 20.35 19.27 -1.38
N THR A 48 21.34 18.72 -2.09
CA THR A 48 22.65 19.37 -2.32
C THR A 48 22.58 20.51 -3.34
N GLY A 49 21.46 20.66 -4.05
CA GLY A 49 21.32 21.59 -5.18
C GLY A 49 21.97 21.10 -6.48
N LEU A 50 22.64 19.94 -6.45
CA LEU A 50 23.18 19.29 -7.65
C LEU A 50 22.11 18.44 -8.34
N THR A 51 22.35 18.10 -9.60
CA THR A 51 21.58 17.11 -10.35
C THR A 51 21.72 15.73 -9.70
N ALA A 52 20.62 15.06 -9.41
CA ALA A 52 20.66 13.67 -8.93
C ALA A 52 21.16 12.72 -10.03
N ASP A 53 22.06 11.80 -9.70
CA ASP A 53 22.57 10.80 -10.65
C ASP A 53 21.56 9.69 -10.95
N VAL A 54 20.71 9.38 -9.96
CA VAL A 54 19.69 8.33 -10.03
C VAL A 54 18.38 8.84 -9.44
N VAL A 55 17.26 8.54 -10.09
CA VAL A 55 15.91 8.76 -9.55
C VAL A 55 15.23 7.41 -9.33
N ILE A 56 14.75 7.16 -8.12
CA ILE A 56 13.95 5.98 -7.81
C ILE A 56 12.47 6.36 -7.89
N ASN A 57 11.77 5.83 -8.89
CA ASN A 57 10.35 6.10 -9.11
C ASN A 57 9.47 5.15 -8.29
N CYS A 58 9.00 5.62 -7.12
CA CYS A 58 8.07 4.93 -6.22
C CYS A 58 6.65 5.55 -6.22
N THR A 59 6.17 6.08 -7.35
CA THR A 59 4.95 6.93 -7.40
C THR A 59 3.62 6.17 -7.38
N GLY A 60 3.62 4.83 -7.32
CA GLY A 60 2.39 4.04 -7.24
C GLY A 60 1.45 4.30 -8.43
N LEU A 61 0.22 4.75 -8.15
CA LEU A 61 -0.74 5.15 -9.19
C LEU A 61 -0.27 6.33 -10.04
N GLY A 62 0.59 7.20 -9.49
CA GLY A 62 1.12 8.36 -10.22
C GLY A 62 1.91 7.97 -11.47
N ALA A 63 2.46 6.75 -11.54
CA ALA A 63 3.19 6.26 -12.71
C ALA A 63 2.33 6.23 -13.99
N ALA A 64 0.99 6.15 -13.87
CA ALA A 64 0.08 6.20 -15.02
C ALA A 64 0.02 7.58 -15.68
N GLN A 65 0.25 8.65 -14.91
CA GLN A 65 0.05 10.04 -15.36
C GLN A 65 1.35 10.86 -15.41
N LEU A 66 2.42 10.38 -14.77
CA LEU A 66 3.70 11.08 -14.73
C LEU A 66 4.39 11.07 -16.10
N ASP A 67 4.72 12.25 -16.63
CA ASP A 67 5.43 12.37 -17.90
C ASP A 67 6.83 11.74 -17.83
N GLY A 68 7.24 11.13 -18.93
CA GLY A 68 8.44 10.28 -18.98
C GLY A 68 8.25 8.90 -18.36
N VAL A 69 7.03 8.55 -17.90
CA VAL A 69 6.66 7.19 -17.48
C VAL A 69 5.39 6.73 -18.19
N ARG A 70 4.25 7.41 -17.95
CA ARG A 70 2.94 7.15 -18.58
C ARG A 70 2.58 5.66 -18.72
N ASP A 71 2.75 4.89 -17.65
CA ASP A 71 2.46 3.46 -17.66
C ASP A 71 0.95 3.21 -17.58
N THR A 72 0.30 3.10 -18.75
CA THR A 72 -1.15 2.90 -18.87
C THR A 72 -1.62 1.53 -18.37
N THR A 73 -0.70 0.62 -18.02
CA THR A 73 -1.03 -0.67 -17.41
C THR A 73 -1.23 -0.57 -15.90
N VAL A 74 -0.92 0.59 -15.30
CA VAL A 74 -1.23 0.90 -13.91
C VAL A 74 -2.66 1.41 -13.79
N VAL A 75 -3.47 0.71 -13.01
CA VAL A 75 -4.89 1.02 -12.81
C VAL A 75 -5.25 1.02 -11.32
N PRO A 76 -6.14 1.92 -10.88
CA PRO A 76 -6.67 1.87 -9.52
C PRO A 76 -7.60 0.68 -9.35
N VAL A 77 -7.41 -0.06 -8.26
CA VAL A 77 -8.41 -1.02 -7.76
C VAL A 77 -8.88 -0.57 -6.40
N ARG A 78 -10.16 -0.16 -6.34
CA ARG A 78 -10.79 0.36 -5.13
C ARG A 78 -10.95 -0.74 -4.09
N GLY A 79 -10.57 -0.43 -2.86
CA GLY A 79 -10.84 -1.24 -1.68
C GLY A 79 -11.52 -0.42 -0.61
N GLN A 80 -12.70 -0.87 -0.19
CA GLN A 80 -13.39 -0.34 0.98
C GLN A 80 -13.21 -1.28 2.17
N THR A 81 -13.00 -0.68 3.35
CA THR A 81 -12.89 -1.38 4.63
C THR A 81 -13.62 -0.59 5.72
N ILE A 82 -13.91 -1.26 6.82
CA ILE A 82 -14.42 -0.68 8.06
C ILE A 82 -13.34 -0.83 9.13
N LEU A 83 -13.10 0.22 9.90
CA LEU A 83 -12.23 0.19 11.07
C LEU A 83 -13.10 0.16 12.33
N VAL A 84 -12.82 -0.77 13.23
CA VAL A 84 -13.49 -0.94 14.53
C VAL A 84 -12.46 -1.11 15.63
N ASN A 85 -12.82 -0.99 16.90
CA ASN A 85 -11.94 -1.30 18.04
C ASN A 85 -12.06 -2.75 18.54
N SER A 86 -13.09 -3.48 18.13
CA SER A 86 -13.32 -4.87 18.56
C SER A 86 -12.10 -5.76 18.28
N ASP A 87 -11.80 -6.67 19.22
CA ASP A 87 -10.73 -7.65 19.06
C ASP A 87 -11.31 -8.98 18.53
N PRO A 88 -10.97 -9.41 17.30
CA PRO A 88 -11.41 -10.69 16.75
C PRO A 88 -10.63 -11.90 17.32
N GLY A 89 -9.54 -11.68 18.07
CA GLY A 89 -8.67 -12.73 18.60
C GLY A 89 -7.71 -13.35 17.57
N CYS A 90 -8.07 -13.37 16.28
CA CYS A 90 -7.20 -13.83 15.19
C CYS A 90 -7.39 -13.02 13.90
N MET A 91 -6.47 -13.22 12.95
CA MET A 91 -6.64 -12.74 11.58
C MET A 91 -7.39 -13.79 10.76
N ILE A 92 -8.33 -13.35 9.93
CA ILE A 92 -9.10 -14.21 9.02
C ILE A 92 -8.94 -13.71 7.59
N GLY A 93 -8.82 -14.64 6.65
CA GLY A 93 -8.97 -14.38 5.22
C GLY A 93 -9.76 -15.53 4.59
N VAL A 94 -10.71 -15.19 3.71
CA VAL A 94 -11.54 -16.17 3.00
C VAL A 94 -11.31 -16.00 1.50
N SER A 95 -11.17 -17.11 0.78
CA SER A 95 -10.79 -17.12 -0.64
C SER A 95 -11.88 -16.62 -1.61
N GLY A 96 -13.10 -16.41 -1.14
CA GLY A 96 -14.22 -15.94 -1.96
C GLY A 96 -15.40 -15.47 -1.12
N SER A 97 -16.45 -14.98 -1.80
CA SER A 97 -17.74 -14.66 -1.19
C SER A 97 -18.89 -15.11 -2.11
N ASP A 98 -20.02 -15.45 -1.51
CA ASP A 98 -21.26 -15.76 -2.25
C ASP A 98 -21.93 -14.48 -2.79
N GLU A 99 -21.46 -13.30 -2.39
CA GLU A 99 -21.97 -11.98 -2.79
C GLU A 99 -21.23 -11.40 -4.02
N GLY A 100 -20.28 -12.14 -4.60
CA GLY A 100 -19.61 -11.80 -5.86
C GLY A 100 -18.08 -11.87 -5.80
N THR A 101 -17.44 -11.88 -6.98
CA THR A 101 -15.98 -12.06 -7.12
C THR A 101 -15.16 -10.85 -6.68
N GLU A 102 -15.78 -9.68 -6.57
CA GLU A 102 -15.10 -8.45 -6.14
C GLU A 102 -15.37 -8.09 -4.67
N GLU A 103 -16.15 -8.90 -3.96
CA GLU A 103 -16.41 -8.75 -2.53
C GLU A 103 -15.53 -9.75 -1.76
N LEU A 104 -14.59 -9.21 -1.00
CA LEU A 104 -13.62 -9.97 -0.24
C LEU A 104 -14.06 -10.07 1.23
N THR A 105 -13.51 -11.04 1.95
CA THR A 105 -13.69 -11.14 3.41
C THR A 105 -12.34 -11.35 4.09
N TYR A 106 -11.95 -10.37 4.91
CA TYR A 106 -10.77 -10.47 5.76
C TYR A 106 -10.93 -9.62 7.02
N VAL A 107 -10.32 -10.08 8.11
CA VAL A 107 -10.32 -9.41 9.42
C VAL A 107 -8.90 -9.39 9.93
N MET A 108 -8.38 -8.22 10.33
CA MET A 108 -7.03 -8.10 10.89
C MET A 108 -6.91 -6.98 11.92
N LYS A 109 -6.44 -7.31 13.11
CA LYS A 109 -6.20 -6.36 14.20
C LYS A 109 -4.80 -5.77 14.13
N ARG A 110 -4.73 -4.45 13.97
CA ARG A 110 -3.45 -3.72 13.91
C ARG A 110 -2.79 -3.65 15.29
N ALA A 111 -1.46 -3.75 15.30
CA ALA A 111 -0.66 -3.58 16.50
C ALA A 111 -0.82 -2.17 17.14
N GLY A 112 -0.50 -2.06 18.44
CA GLY A 112 -0.44 -0.78 19.15
C GLY A 112 -1.78 -0.05 19.25
N GLY A 113 -2.89 -0.78 19.37
CA GLY A 113 -4.22 -0.18 19.48
C GLY A 113 -4.73 0.46 18.17
N GLY A 114 -4.19 0.09 17.01
CA GLY A 114 -4.54 0.69 15.71
C GLY A 114 -5.92 0.34 15.16
N GLY A 115 -6.74 -0.36 15.93
CA GLY A 115 -8.05 -0.90 15.52
C GLY A 115 -7.95 -2.17 14.68
N THR A 116 -9.11 -2.76 14.43
CA THR A 116 -9.33 -3.93 13.59
C THR A 116 -9.93 -3.51 12.26
N VAL A 117 -9.29 -3.94 11.18
CA VAL A 117 -9.75 -3.73 9.81
C VAL A 117 -10.66 -4.88 9.42
N LEU A 118 -11.87 -4.54 9.02
CA LEU A 118 -12.85 -5.43 8.40
C LEU A 118 -12.89 -5.11 6.91
N GLY A 119 -12.57 -6.08 6.08
CA GLY A 119 -12.59 -5.92 4.64
C GLY A 119 -13.32 -7.04 3.95
N GLY A 120 -13.63 -6.89 2.67
CA GLY A 120 -13.47 -5.65 1.91
C GLY A 120 -13.98 -5.78 0.50
N SER A 121 -13.44 -4.97 -0.40
CA SER A 121 -13.73 -5.03 -1.83
C SER A 121 -12.48 -4.96 -2.71
N TYR A 122 -12.68 -5.33 -3.97
CA TYR A 122 -11.70 -5.34 -5.05
C TYR A 122 -12.34 -4.88 -6.36
N HIS A 123 -12.83 -3.64 -6.41
CA HIS A 123 -13.55 -3.15 -7.59
C HIS A 123 -12.58 -2.50 -8.59
N ARG A 124 -12.55 -3.04 -9.81
CA ARG A 124 -11.81 -2.41 -10.92
C ARG A 124 -12.62 -1.23 -11.48
N ALA A 125 -11.94 -0.19 -11.95
CA ALA A 125 -12.54 0.96 -12.65
C ALA A 125 -13.55 1.83 -11.85
N LEU A 126 -13.69 1.62 -10.54
CA LEU A 126 -14.43 2.54 -9.66
C LEU A 126 -13.49 3.59 -9.07
N ASP A 127 -13.59 4.81 -9.59
CA ASP A 127 -12.87 5.98 -9.05
C ASP A 127 -13.79 6.85 -8.19
N LYS A 128 -14.35 6.24 -7.14
CA LYS A 128 -15.17 6.91 -6.13
C LYS A 128 -14.50 6.83 -4.78
N SER A 129 -14.23 7.98 -4.19
CA SER A 129 -13.54 8.10 -2.90
C SER A 129 -14.48 7.96 -1.70
N GLU A 130 -15.79 8.08 -1.95
CA GLU A 130 -16.84 8.01 -0.95
C GLU A 130 -17.08 6.57 -0.49
N ALA A 131 -17.50 6.41 0.76
CA ALA A 131 -17.95 5.12 1.26
C ALA A 131 -19.29 4.74 0.62
N ASP A 132 -19.42 3.47 0.23
CA ASP A 132 -20.68 2.85 -0.14
C ASP A 132 -21.30 2.21 1.13
N PRO A 133 -22.41 2.75 1.66
CA PRO A 133 -23.02 2.23 2.89
C PRO A 133 -23.55 0.80 2.75
N ASP A 134 -24.06 0.43 1.57
CA ASP A 134 -24.57 -0.91 1.32
C ASP A 134 -23.43 -1.92 1.30
N LEU A 135 -22.32 -1.58 0.64
CA LEU A 135 -21.10 -2.39 0.70
C LEU A 135 -20.55 -2.48 2.12
N ALA A 136 -20.61 -1.41 2.90
CA ALA A 136 -20.19 -1.44 4.30
C ALA A 136 -21.05 -2.42 5.12
N ALA A 137 -22.37 -2.38 4.96
CA ALA A 137 -23.27 -3.34 5.61
C ALA A 137 -22.93 -4.78 5.23
N ARG A 138 -22.66 -5.06 3.94
CA ARG A 138 -22.24 -6.39 3.47
C ARG A 138 -20.89 -6.83 4.05
N ILE A 139 -19.87 -5.97 4.05
CA ILE A 139 -18.56 -6.23 4.68
C ILE A 139 -18.75 -6.62 6.15
N LEU A 140 -19.55 -5.86 6.89
CA LEU A 140 -19.80 -6.13 8.30
C LEU A 140 -20.48 -7.49 8.49
N ARG A 141 -21.54 -7.79 7.73
CA ARG A 141 -22.24 -9.08 7.80
C ARG A 141 -21.31 -10.26 7.57
N ARG A 142 -20.48 -10.19 6.51
CA ARG A 142 -19.49 -11.26 6.23
C ARG A 142 -18.44 -11.39 7.32
N CYS A 143 -17.89 -10.29 7.81
CA CYS A 143 -16.88 -10.36 8.87
C CYS A 143 -17.45 -10.95 10.17
N VAL A 144 -18.68 -10.58 10.53
CA VAL A 144 -19.35 -11.10 11.74
C VAL A 144 -19.70 -12.59 11.59
N SER A 145 -20.02 -13.09 10.40
CA SER A 145 -20.30 -14.52 10.21
C SER A 145 -19.07 -15.40 10.45
N TYR A 146 -17.85 -14.88 10.24
CA TYR A 146 -16.59 -15.58 10.52
C TYR A 146 -15.98 -15.25 11.89
N CYS A 147 -16.22 -14.04 12.41
CA CYS A 147 -15.77 -13.59 13.73
C CYS A 147 -16.95 -13.05 14.57
N PRO A 148 -17.81 -13.92 15.15
CA PRO A 148 -18.90 -13.46 16.01
C PRO A 148 -18.43 -12.60 17.21
N GLN A 149 -17.18 -12.77 17.65
CA GLN A 149 -16.55 -11.97 18.71
C GLN A 149 -16.52 -10.47 18.39
N LEU A 150 -16.59 -10.08 17.11
CA LEU A 150 -16.64 -8.68 16.69
C LEU A 150 -17.87 -7.94 17.27
N THR A 151 -18.98 -8.65 17.53
CA THR A 151 -20.22 -8.09 18.06
C THR A 151 -20.40 -8.30 19.55
N GLN A 152 -19.41 -8.84 20.26
CA GLN A 152 -19.52 -9.05 21.72
C GLN A 152 -19.84 -7.74 22.45
N LYS A 153 -19.13 -6.64 22.12
CA LYS A 153 -19.46 -5.31 22.66
C LYS A 153 -20.82 -4.77 22.21
N LEU A 154 -21.30 -5.13 21.02
CA LEU A 154 -22.65 -4.77 20.57
C LEU A 154 -23.71 -5.43 21.45
N GLN A 155 -23.49 -6.68 21.87
CA GLN A 155 -24.39 -7.39 22.79
C GLN A 155 -24.37 -6.76 24.20
N GLU A 156 -23.22 -6.28 24.66
CA GLU A 156 -23.05 -5.68 25.99
C GLU A 156 -23.47 -4.21 26.07
N GLN A 157 -23.23 -3.42 25.01
CA GLN A 157 -23.34 -1.96 25.00
C GLN A 157 -24.35 -1.42 23.98
N GLY A 158 -25.00 -2.29 23.20
CA GLY A 158 -26.00 -1.91 22.19
C GLY A 158 -25.42 -1.23 20.95
N THR A 159 -24.10 -1.07 20.84
CA THR A 159 -23.44 -0.49 19.65
C THR A 159 -22.16 -1.22 19.25
N LEU A 160 -21.88 -1.27 17.94
CA LEU A 160 -20.57 -1.70 17.44
C LEU A 160 -19.56 -0.59 17.75
N ASP A 161 -18.39 -0.95 18.25
CA ASP A 161 -17.27 -0.03 18.52
C ASP A 161 -16.60 0.42 17.20
N PHE A 162 -17.39 1.12 16.38
CA PHE A 162 -17.07 1.60 15.05
C PHE A 162 -16.18 2.83 15.11
N LEU A 163 -15.14 2.87 14.28
CA LEU A 163 -14.25 4.02 14.17
C LEU A 163 -14.48 4.80 12.87
N SER A 164 -14.46 4.12 11.71
CA SER A 164 -14.54 4.81 10.42
C SER A 164 -14.71 3.85 9.23
N HIS A 165 -15.25 4.37 8.13
CA HIS A 165 -15.07 3.77 6.80
C HIS A 165 -13.73 4.21 6.21
N ARG A 166 -13.03 3.33 5.50
CA ARG A 166 -11.76 3.61 4.85
C ARG A 166 -11.77 3.14 3.39
N ILE A 167 -11.46 4.06 2.49
CA ILE A 167 -11.36 3.82 1.05
C ILE A 167 -9.90 4.03 0.66
N GLY A 168 -9.37 3.09 -0.10
CA GLY A 168 -8.04 3.19 -0.68
C GLY A 168 -8.02 2.60 -2.09
N PHE A 169 -7.05 3.03 -2.87
CA PHE A 169 -6.87 2.58 -4.25
C PHE A 169 -5.54 1.83 -4.35
N ARG A 170 -5.62 0.54 -4.64
CA ARG A 170 -4.45 -0.30 -4.86
C ARG A 170 -3.81 0.10 -6.18
N PRO A 171 -2.48 0.36 -6.23
CA PRO A 171 -1.75 0.66 -7.46
C PRO A 171 -1.48 -0.62 -8.25
N CYS A 172 -2.52 -1.24 -8.81
CA CYS A 172 -2.37 -2.49 -9.55
C CYS A 172 -1.72 -2.22 -10.91
N ARG A 173 -0.80 -3.08 -11.33
CA ARG A 173 -0.25 -3.08 -12.68
C ARG A 173 -0.46 -4.44 -13.31
N THR A 174 -0.84 -4.50 -14.60
CA THR A 174 -1.21 -5.75 -15.27
C THR A 174 -0.17 -6.87 -15.14
N ALA A 175 1.12 -6.53 -15.26
CA ALA A 175 2.22 -7.48 -15.16
C ALA A 175 2.87 -7.57 -13.76
N GLY A 176 2.17 -7.12 -12.70
CA GLY A 176 2.71 -7.06 -11.34
C GLY A 176 3.68 -5.88 -11.13
N PRO A 177 4.46 -5.83 -10.04
CA PRO A 177 5.40 -4.73 -9.80
C PRO A 177 6.37 -4.51 -10.96
N ARG A 178 6.68 -3.24 -11.25
CA ARG A 178 7.79 -2.87 -12.13
C ARG A 178 8.98 -2.53 -11.23
N VAL A 179 9.97 -3.42 -11.20
CA VAL A 179 11.23 -3.27 -10.45
C VAL A 179 12.38 -3.46 -11.41
N GLU A 180 12.77 -2.38 -12.09
CA GLU A 180 13.78 -2.42 -13.16
C GLU A 180 14.43 -1.05 -13.36
N GLN A 181 15.60 -1.06 -13.99
CA GLN A 181 16.30 0.15 -14.42
C GLN A 181 15.89 0.54 -15.84
N GLU A 182 15.69 1.84 -16.04
CA GLU A 182 15.53 2.49 -17.32
C GLU A 182 16.51 3.66 -17.41
N ARG A 183 16.96 4.02 -18.62
CA ARG A 183 17.75 5.22 -18.84
C ARG A 183 16.97 6.21 -19.69
N LEU A 184 16.70 7.39 -19.12
CA LEU A 184 16.01 8.47 -19.81
C LEU A 184 17.01 9.61 -20.08
N GLY A 185 17.52 9.64 -21.31
CA GLY A 185 18.66 10.49 -21.68
C GLY A 185 19.93 10.09 -20.90
N ASN A 186 20.42 10.99 -20.05
CA ASN A 186 21.62 10.75 -19.23
C ASN A 186 21.32 10.39 -17.78
N ILE A 187 20.04 10.26 -17.41
CA ILE A 187 19.63 9.97 -16.04
C ILE A 187 19.22 8.52 -15.92
N ASN A 188 19.72 7.84 -14.89
CA ASN A 188 19.26 6.51 -14.52
C ASN A 188 17.98 6.62 -13.71
N ILE A 189 16.94 5.90 -14.13
CA ILE A 189 15.67 5.79 -13.42
C ILE A 189 15.55 4.34 -12.94
N VAL A 190 15.23 4.13 -11.67
CA VAL A 190 14.90 2.81 -11.14
C VAL A 190 13.43 2.81 -10.76
N HIS A 191 12.61 2.05 -11.48
CA HIS A 191 11.19 1.93 -11.21
C HIS A 191 10.95 0.98 -10.03
N ASN A 192 10.01 1.33 -9.15
CA ASN A 192 9.54 0.48 -8.06
C ASN A 192 8.07 0.83 -7.71
N TYR A 193 7.16 0.48 -8.61
CA TYR A 193 5.72 0.76 -8.48
C TYR A 193 4.87 -0.42 -9.00
N GLY A 194 3.54 -0.32 -8.90
CA GLY A 194 2.63 -1.36 -9.40
C GLY A 194 2.34 -2.50 -8.41
N HIS A 195 2.49 -2.24 -7.12
CA HIS A 195 2.40 -3.24 -6.03
C HIS A 195 1.00 -3.73 -5.68
N GLY A 196 -0.05 -3.21 -6.32
CA GLY A 196 -1.42 -3.65 -6.11
C GLY A 196 -1.81 -3.78 -4.63
N GLY A 197 -2.34 -4.94 -4.25
CA GLY A 197 -2.77 -5.24 -2.88
C GLY A 197 -1.69 -5.79 -1.94
N PHE A 198 -0.43 -5.88 -2.38
CA PHE A 198 0.62 -6.64 -1.70
C PHE A 198 1.88 -5.82 -1.40
N GLY A 199 1.84 -4.49 -1.54
CA GLY A 199 3.02 -3.63 -1.35
C GLY A 199 3.69 -3.72 0.03
N TYR A 200 2.95 -3.99 1.11
CA TYR A 200 3.57 -4.19 2.42
C TYR A 200 4.36 -5.50 2.50
N GLN A 201 3.77 -6.62 2.04
CA GLN A 201 4.40 -7.94 2.12
C GLN A 201 5.58 -8.11 1.14
N THR A 202 5.64 -7.31 0.06
CA THR A 202 6.77 -7.31 -0.89
C THR A 202 7.78 -6.19 -0.65
N SER A 203 7.49 -5.25 0.26
CA SER A 203 8.24 -4.00 0.43
C SER A 203 9.76 -4.17 0.55
N TYR A 204 10.22 -4.99 1.49
CA TYR A 204 11.65 -5.18 1.74
C TYR A 204 12.37 -5.86 0.57
N ALA A 205 11.76 -6.87 -0.05
CA ALA A 205 12.37 -7.57 -1.19
C ALA A 205 12.52 -6.62 -2.39
N CYS A 206 11.47 -5.90 -2.75
CA CYS A 206 11.53 -4.94 -3.86
C CYS A 206 12.51 -3.79 -3.56
N ALA A 207 12.57 -3.28 -2.33
CA ALA A 207 13.53 -2.25 -1.94
C ALA A 207 14.97 -2.75 -2.00
N TYR A 208 15.20 -4.02 -1.64
CA TYR A 208 16.52 -4.65 -1.72
C TYR A 208 17.02 -4.80 -3.16
N ASP A 209 16.15 -5.20 -4.09
CA ASP A 209 16.50 -5.27 -5.52
C ASP A 209 16.80 -3.89 -6.12
N VAL A 210 16.04 -2.87 -5.73
CA VAL A 210 16.35 -1.47 -6.06
C VAL A 210 17.72 -1.06 -5.54
N ALA A 211 18.01 -1.32 -4.27
CA ALA A 211 19.29 -0.98 -3.67
C ALA A 211 20.46 -1.68 -4.38
N LYS A 212 20.29 -2.95 -4.76
CA LYS A 212 21.29 -3.68 -5.57
C LYS A 212 21.56 -3.01 -6.91
N MET A 213 20.52 -2.61 -7.63
CA MET A 213 20.67 -1.91 -8.92
C MET A 213 21.42 -0.59 -8.73
N VAL A 214 21.05 0.21 -7.73
CA VAL A 214 21.71 1.49 -7.44
C VAL A 214 23.19 1.30 -7.07
N HIS A 215 23.51 0.31 -6.23
CA HIS A 215 24.90 0.01 -5.88
C HIS A 215 25.73 -0.44 -7.09
N ALA A 216 25.15 -1.25 -7.99
CA ALA A 216 25.82 -1.67 -9.21
C ALA A 216 26.13 -0.48 -10.15
N MET A 217 25.23 0.51 -10.22
CA MET A 217 25.48 1.75 -10.95
C MET A 217 26.62 2.56 -10.30
N ALA A 218 26.64 2.66 -8.97
CA ALA A 218 27.71 3.35 -8.25
C ALA A 218 29.09 2.73 -8.41
N ALA A 219 29.16 1.40 -8.58
CA ALA A 219 30.41 0.69 -8.83
C ALA A 219 30.95 0.90 -10.25
N SER A 220 30.09 1.22 -11.22
CA SER A 220 30.47 1.44 -12.62
C SER A 220 30.70 2.92 -12.96
N THR A 221 30.12 3.85 -12.19
CA THR A 221 30.36 5.30 -12.25
C THR A 221 30.26 5.88 -10.85
N PRO A 222 31.24 6.66 -10.35
CA PRO A 222 31.12 7.29 -9.04
C PRO A 222 29.90 8.23 -9.01
N LEU A 223 28.91 7.92 -8.18
CA LEU A 223 27.75 8.80 -7.96
C LEU A 223 28.15 9.96 -7.04
N ALA A 224 27.55 11.13 -7.23
CA ALA A 224 27.67 12.24 -6.31
C ALA A 224 27.04 11.83 -4.97
N LYS A 225 27.90 11.59 -3.97
CA LYS A 225 27.63 11.31 -2.53
C LYS A 225 26.16 10.97 -2.18
N LEU A 226 25.91 9.67 -1.98
CA LEU A 226 24.71 9.10 -1.36
C LEU A 226 24.38 9.72 0.00
#